data_AF-A0A3N4IRU3-F1
#
_entry.id   AF-A0A3N4IRU3-F1
#
_cell.length_a   1.000
_cell.length_b   1.000
_cell.length_c   1.000
_cell.angle_alpha   90.00
_cell.angle_beta   90.00
_cell.angle_gamma   90.00
#
_symmetry.space_group_name_H-M   'P 1'
#
loop_
_entity.id
_entity.type
_entity.pdbx_description
1 polymer ?
#
loop_
_entity_poly.entity_id
_entity_poly.type
_entity_poly.pdbx_seq_one_letter_code
_entity_poly.pdbx_strand_id
1 'polypeptide(L)'
;MASLFRYAPSTAFFVPRTLRSSLPTTSTAFSTLRRPYSSTPENPTSSPTASPNNPILNPVHKTNTTPAPTISEANTSPKKTYIKVGDPFPSVPIPEGTPAHKVNVRDEIAAAGGEALIIGVPAAFTPTCSKSHIPGYLAFLEDIPPTVFVVSVNDPFVMNAWKSTIEGAEEAGFRFLSDYSGHLAKELGLLFPSEKLFGNWRMQRSVIYVNKNVVQGVWVEEDGTGLTGSTRAAEVVRRISRLKGRPIKGVLEKEDAANHPAHGGQAQQQHHS
;
A
#
# COMPACT_ATOMS: atom_id res chain seq x y z
N MET A 1 -15.59 21.54 -66.04
CA MET A 1 -14.20 21.22 -65.63
C MET A 1 -14.26 20.49 -64.30
N ALA A 2 -14.16 19.16 -64.35
CA ALA A 2 -14.17 18.30 -63.17
C ALA A 2 -12.73 18.03 -62.72
N SER A 3 -12.39 18.39 -61.49
CA SER A 3 -11.07 18.12 -60.90
C SER A 3 -11.16 16.88 -60.01
N LEU A 4 -10.59 15.79 -60.51
CA LEU A 4 -10.43 14.50 -59.82
C LEU A 4 -9.13 14.54 -59.00
N PHE A 5 -9.24 14.63 -57.68
CA PHE A 5 -8.11 14.31 -56.79
C PHE A 5 -8.09 12.81 -56.52
N ARG A 6 -7.10 12.12 -57.08
CA ARG A 6 -6.79 10.71 -56.80
C ARG A 6 -5.97 10.63 -55.51
N TYR A 7 -6.51 9.91 -54.52
CA TYR A 7 -5.79 9.45 -53.33
C TYR A 7 -4.94 8.22 -53.70
N ALA A 8 -3.66 8.22 -53.35
CA ALA A 8 -2.77 7.07 -53.43
C ALA A 8 -2.73 6.35 -52.06
N PRO A 9 -2.77 5.01 -51.99
CA PRO A 9 -2.64 4.30 -50.71
C PRO A 9 -1.16 4.10 -50.35
N SER A 10 -0.85 4.36 -49.08
CA SER A 10 0.45 4.10 -48.46
C SER A 10 0.70 2.60 -48.32
N THR A 11 1.86 2.16 -48.76
CA THR A 11 2.34 0.77 -48.73
C THR A 11 2.62 0.30 -47.29
N ALA A 12 2.04 -0.84 -46.92
CA ALA A 12 2.34 -1.54 -45.68
C ALA A 12 3.67 -2.31 -45.82
N PHE A 13 4.62 -2.06 -44.92
CA PHE A 13 5.85 -2.83 -44.81
C PHE A 13 5.57 -4.15 -44.07
N PHE A 14 5.75 -5.25 -44.80
CA PHE A 14 5.69 -6.62 -44.31
C PHE A 14 7.08 -7.03 -43.83
N VAL A 15 7.24 -7.30 -42.52
CA VAL A 15 8.49 -7.86 -41.96
C VAL A 15 8.30 -9.37 -41.80
N PRO A 16 9.14 -10.23 -42.42
CA PRO A 16 8.99 -11.67 -42.29
C PRO A 16 9.50 -12.17 -40.92
N ARG A 17 8.72 -13.08 -40.35
CA ARG A 17 8.99 -13.84 -39.12
C ARG A 17 9.76 -15.12 -39.46
N THR A 18 11.06 -15.14 -39.20
CA THR A 18 11.91 -16.33 -39.03
C THR A 18 13.06 -15.92 -38.07
N LEU A 19 13.65 -16.71 -37.17
CA LEU A 19 13.74 -18.14 -36.93
C LEU A 19 13.67 -18.42 -35.42
N ARG A 20 13.15 -19.60 -35.08
CA ARG A 20 13.21 -20.24 -33.77
C ARG A 20 14.61 -20.85 -33.60
N SER A 21 15.42 -20.37 -32.65
CA SER A 21 16.67 -21.05 -32.27
C SER A 21 16.53 -21.66 -30.88
N SER A 22 16.48 -23.00 -30.86
CA SER A 22 16.65 -23.85 -29.70
C SER A 22 18.03 -23.66 -29.09
N LEU A 23 18.09 -23.45 -27.77
CA LEU A 23 19.31 -23.58 -26.98
C LEU A 23 19.16 -24.72 -25.96
N PRO A 24 20.26 -25.46 -25.69
CA PRO A 24 20.21 -26.76 -25.04
C PRO A 24 20.12 -26.69 -23.52
N THR A 25 19.34 -27.62 -22.98
CA THR A 25 19.32 -28.05 -21.59
C THR A 25 20.70 -28.57 -21.20
N THR A 26 21.35 -27.97 -20.20
CA THR A 26 22.42 -28.64 -19.46
C THR A 26 22.06 -28.68 -17.99
N SER A 27 21.72 -29.91 -17.58
CA SER A 27 21.64 -30.37 -16.21
C SER A 27 23.06 -30.35 -15.61
N THR A 28 23.24 -29.71 -14.46
CA THR A 28 24.38 -30.00 -13.61
C THR A 28 23.88 -30.11 -12.19
N ALA A 29 23.75 -31.37 -11.75
CA ALA A 29 23.52 -31.74 -10.38
C ALA A 29 24.72 -31.27 -9.53
N PHE A 30 24.48 -30.42 -8.54
CA PHE A 30 25.45 -30.18 -7.48
C PHE A 30 25.20 -31.15 -6.34
N SER A 31 26.16 -32.06 -6.22
CA SER A 31 26.26 -33.11 -5.22
C SER A 31 26.33 -32.56 -3.80
N THR A 32 25.60 -33.26 -2.94
CA THR A 32 25.52 -33.19 -1.50
C THR A 32 26.89 -33.26 -0.82
N LEU A 33 27.30 -32.22 -0.11
CA LEU A 33 28.32 -32.31 0.94
C LEU A 33 27.72 -31.89 2.27
N ARG A 34 27.15 -32.88 2.97
CA ARG A 34 26.87 -32.83 4.40
C ARG A 34 28.21 -32.74 5.14
N ARG A 35 28.46 -31.63 5.82
CA ARG A 35 29.48 -31.59 6.88
C ARG A 35 28.84 -32.10 8.18
N PRO A 36 29.44 -33.07 8.87
CA PRO A 36 28.98 -33.49 10.19
C PRO A 36 29.34 -32.39 11.21
N TYR A 37 28.32 -31.82 11.84
CA TYR A 37 28.49 -30.98 13.03
C TYR A 37 28.69 -31.93 14.22
N SER A 38 29.93 -32.02 14.69
CA SER A 38 30.27 -32.76 15.91
C SER A 38 29.88 -31.94 17.13
N SER A 39 29.10 -32.56 18.00
CA SER A 39 28.71 -32.13 19.34
C SER A 39 29.91 -31.90 20.26
N THR A 40 29.84 -30.88 21.11
CA THR A 40 29.93 -31.05 22.58
C THR A 40 29.49 -29.76 23.30
N PRO A 41 28.66 -29.85 24.35
CA PRO A 41 28.22 -28.71 25.15
C PRO A 41 28.91 -28.73 26.52
N GLU A 42 29.73 -27.73 26.85
CA GLU A 42 30.20 -27.57 28.23
C GLU A 42 30.31 -26.09 28.63
N ASN A 43 29.34 -25.65 29.44
CA ASN A 43 29.58 -24.75 30.56
C ASN A 43 28.51 -25.11 31.61
N PRO A 44 28.90 -25.38 32.87
CA PRO A 44 28.65 -24.33 33.85
C PRO A 44 29.67 -24.27 34.99
N THR A 45 29.59 -23.13 35.69
CA THR A 45 29.81 -22.94 37.13
C THR A 45 31.07 -22.14 37.50
N SER A 46 30.87 -20.86 37.80
CA SER A 46 31.27 -20.31 39.10
C SER A 46 30.60 -18.95 39.36
N SER A 47 29.95 -18.87 40.51
CA SER A 47 29.62 -17.66 41.27
C SER A 47 30.10 -17.95 42.70
N PRO A 48 30.10 -17.01 43.68
CA PRO A 48 30.01 -15.55 43.64
C PRO A 48 31.18 -14.90 44.44
N THR A 49 31.43 -13.60 44.29
CA THR A 49 32.09 -12.83 45.35
C THR A 49 31.41 -11.48 45.52
N ALA A 50 30.75 -11.34 46.68
CA ALA A 50 30.31 -10.08 47.25
C ALA A 50 31.35 -9.63 48.27
N SER A 51 31.70 -8.34 48.30
CA SER A 51 32.11 -7.68 49.53
C SER A 51 32.13 -6.15 49.42
N PRO A 52 32.02 -5.45 50.56
CA PRO A 52 31.30 -4.20 50.71
C PRO A 52 32.28 -3.01 50.75
N ASN A 53 31.74 -1.79 50.76
CA ASN A 53 32.06 -0.79 51.79
C ASN A 53 31.45 0.57 51.42
N ASN A 54 30.64 1.07 52.34
CA ASN A 54 30.16 2.45 52.40
C ASN A 54 30.34 2.90 53.86
N PRO A 55 30.92 4.08 54.14
CA PRO A 55 30.69 4.75 55.42
C PRO A 55 30.21 6.21 55.27
N ILE A 56 28.96 6.44 55.69
CA ILE A 56 28.49 7.36 56.76
C ILE A 56 29.05 8.81 56.84
N LEU A 57 28.13 9.79 56.64
CA LEU A 57 27.89 11.13 57.30
C LEU A 57 29.07 12.13 57.46
N ASN A 58 29.01 13.47 57.34
CA ASN A 58 28.07 14.62 57.27
C ASN A 58 28.99 15.90 57.03
N PRO A 59 28.59 17.21 57.04
CA PRO A 59 27.27 17.87 57.20
C PRO A 59 26.92 18.98 56.16
N VAL A 60 25.62 19.26 56.09
CA VAL A 60 24.91 20.56 55.87
C VAL A 60 25.73 21.76 55.34
N HIS A 61 25.50 22.12 54.07
CA HIS A 61 25.56 23.50 53.59
C HIS A 61 24.14 23.97 53.23
N LYS A 62 23.64 24.98 53.95
CA LYS A 62 22.42 25.70 53.60
C LYS A 62 22.72 26.60 52.40
N THR A 63 22.12 26.32 51.26
CA THR A 63 22.03 27.28 50.15
C THR A 63 20.57 27.50 49.81
N ASN A 64 20.14 28.76 49.94
CA ASN A 64 18.82 29.23 49.53
C ASN A 64 18.66 29.02 48.03
N THR A 65 17.68 28.20 47.63
CA THR A 65 17.28 28.08 46.22
C THR A 65 15.78 28.35 46.10
N THR A 66 15.49 29.44 45.41
CA THR A 66 14.19 29.89 44.90
C THR A 66 13.36 28.73 44.34
N PRO A 67 12.03 28.65 44.62
CA PRO A 67 11.20 27.60 44.03
C PRO A 67 11.09 27.80 42.52
N ALA A 68 11.44 26.75 41.78
CA ALA A 68 11.24 26.64 40.33
C ALA A 68 9.75 26.80 39.97
N PRO A 69 9.41 27.38 38.81
CA PRO A 69 8.03 27.52 38.39
C PRO A 69 7.42 26.14 38.15
N THR A 70 6.26 25.89 38.75
CA THR A 70 5.43 24.71 38.51
C THR A 70 4.99 24.73 37.04
N ILE A 71 5.66 23.95 36.19
CA ILE A 71 5.15 23.64 34.86
C ILE A 71 3.98 22.67 35.06
N SER A 72 2.77 23.20 34.91
CA SER A 72 1.59 22.39 34.70
C SER A 72 1.76 21.61 33.40
N GLU A 73 2.15 20.34 33.49
CA GLU A 73 2.10 19.40 32.38
C GLU A 73 0.64 19.18 31.99
N ALA A 74 0.12 20.03 31.09
CA ALA A 74 -1.00 19.66 30.26
C ALA A 74 -0.51 18.57 29.28
N ASN A 75 -0.40 17.35 29.78
CA ASN A 75 -0.12 16.16 28.99
C ASN A 75 -1.38 15.78 28.20
N THR A 76 -1.77 16.62 27.25
CA THR A 76 -2.77 16.25 26.26
C THR A 76 -2.01 15.66 25.08
N SER A 77 -1.86 14.34 25.11
CA SER A 77 -1.48 13.58 23.92
C SER A 77 -2.30 14.10 22.73
N PRO A 78 -1.69 14.55 21.62
CA PRO A 78 -2.43 15.17 20.54
C PRO A 78 -3.48 14.19 20.05
N LYS A 79 -4.76 14.59 20.17
CA LYS A 79 -5.89 13.77 19.76
C LYS A 79 -5.72 13.49 18.27
N LYS A 80 -5.38 12.24 17.95
CA LYS A 80 -5.16 11.78 16.59
C LYS A 80 -6.39 12.12 15.76
N THR A 81 -6.22 13.03 14.81
CA THR A 81 -7.31 13.49 13.94
C THR A 81 -6.89 13.14 12.52
N TYR A 82 -7.78 12.48 11.78
CA TYR A 82 -7.57 12.22 10.36
C TYR A 82 -7.39 13.55 9.61
N ILE A 83 -6.64 13.50 8.51
CA ILE A 83 -6.69 14.56 7.50
C ILE A 83 -8.14 14.87 7.14
N LYS A 84 -8.46 16.16 6.93
CA LYS A 84 -9.83 16.61 6.70
C LYS A 84 -10.04 16.98 5.24
N VAL A 85 -11.31 16.94 4.83
CA VAL A 85 -11.74 17.55 3.56
C VAL A 85 -11.39 19.03 3.58
N GLY A 86 -10.78 19.52 2.50
CA GLY A 86 -10.26 20.88 2.38
C GLY A 86 -8.77 21.01 2.70
N ASP A 87 -8.16 20.03 3.39
CA ASP A 87 -6.72 20.07 3.67
C ASP A 87 -5.91 19.77 2.39
N PRO A 88 -4.72 20.38 2.22
CA PRO A 88 -3.81 19.97 1.17
C PRO A 88 -3.27 18.57 1.46
N PHE A 89 -3.10 17.75 0.41
CA PHE A 89 -2.46 16.44 0.59
C PHE A 89 -1.00 16.61 1.06
N PRO A 90 -0.51 15.80 2.03
CA PRO A 90 0.84 15.93 2.57
C PRO A 90 1.91 15.73 1.51
N SER A 91 2.99 16.51 1.60
CA SER A 91 4.16 16.39 0.72
C SER A 91 5.18 15.47 1.39
N VAL A 92 5.00 14.16 1.23
CA VAL A 92 5.88 13.13 1.84
C VAL A 92 6.43 12.23 0.74
N PRO A 93 7.76 12.23 0.51
CA PRO A 93 8.38 11.34 -0.45
C PRO A 93 8.48 9.91 0.11
N ILE A 94 7.91 8.94 -0.61
CA ILE A 94 7.92 7.52 -0.23
C ILE A 94 8.41 6.64 -1.39
N PRO A 95 9.06 5.49 -1.12
CA PRO A 95 9.52 4.57 -2.16
C PRO A 95 8.45 3.99 -3.09
N GLU A 96 8.82 3.80 -4.35
CA GLU A 96 8.10 3.00 -5.35
C GLU A 96 9.05 2.02 -6.02
N GLY A 97 8.73 0.73 -5.99
CA GLY A 97 9.54 -0.34 -6.59
C GLY A 97 10.84 -0.66 -5.84
N THR A 98 11.65 0.35 -5.52
CA THR A 98 12.93 0.21 -4.81
C THR A 98 13.11 1.30 -3.75
N PRO A 99 13.96 1.10 -2.72
CA PRO A 99 14.20 2.13 -1.71
C PRO A 99 14.81 3.44 -2.24
N ALA A 100 15.53 3.36 -3.37
CA ALA A 100 16.21 4.51 -3.98
C ALA A 100 15.26 5.39 -4.81
N HIS A 101 14.24 4.79 -5.44
CA HIS A 101 13.25 5.52 -6.20
C HIS A 101 12.13 6.02 -5.28
N LYS A 102 12.25 7.28 -4.83
CA LYS A 102 11.23 7.94 -4.02
C LYS A 102 10.39 8.88 -4.86
N VAL A 103 9.08 8.83 -4.67
CA VAL A 103 8.11 9.71 -5.31
C VAL A 103 7.37 10.51 -4.26
N ASN A 104 7.09 11.78 -4.54
CA ASN A 104 6.27 12.61 -3.68
C ASN A 104 4.82 12.53 -4.16
N VAL A 105 3.96 11.88 -3.39
CA VAL A 105 2.57 11.59 -3.81
C VAL A 105 1.83 12.85 -4.25
N ARG A 106 2.01 13.98 -3.54
CA ARG A 106 1.40 15.26 -3.91
C ARG A 106 1.85 15.77 -5.27
N ASP A 107 3.13 15.62 -5.58
CA ASP A 107 3.71 16.09 -6.84
C ASP A 107 3.26 15.18 -8.00
N GLU A 108 3.21 13.87 -7.77
CA GLU A 108 2.67 12.89 -8.72
C GLU A 108 1.19 13.13 -9.02
N ILE A 109 0.38 13.48 -8.01
CA ILE A 109 -1.02 13.89 -8.21
C ILE A 109 -1.09 15.13 -9.11
N ALA A 110 -0.26 16.15 -8.85
CA ALA A 110 -0.22 17.36 -9.68
C ALA A 110 0.17 17.06 -11.12
N ALA A 111 1.20 16.23 -11.32
CA ALA A 111 1.70 15.83 -12.63
C ALA A 111 0.66 15.04 -13.44
N ALA A 112 -0.20 14.27 -12.77
CA ALA A 112 -1.24 13.45 -13.38
C ALA A 112 -2.60 14.16 -13.55
N GLY A 113 -2.62 15.50 -13.60
CA GLY A 113 -3.86 16.28 -13.82
C GLY A 113 -4.60 16.64 -12.54
N GLY A 114 -4.01 16.39 -11.37
CA GLY A 114 -4.45 16.88 -10.07
C GLY A 114 -5.52 16.01 -9.39
N GLU A 115 -5.95 14.90 -9.98
CA GLU A 115 -7.02 14.07 -9.43
C GLU A 115 -6.53 12.64 -9.17
N ALA A 116 -6.69 12.15 -7.93
CA ALA A 116 -6.25 10.81 -7.58
C ALA A 116 -7.09 10.16 -6.48
N LEU A 117 -7.00 8.82 -6.43
CA LEU A 117 -7.49 8.00 -5.34
C LEU A 117 -6.31 7.36 -4.60
N ILE A 118 -6.22 7.57 -3.30
CA ILE A 118 -5.22 6.95 -2.43
C ILE A 118 -5.92 5.86 -1.64
N ILE A 119 -5.56 4.60 -1.89
CA ILE A 119 -6.08 3.42 -1.22
C ILE A 119 -5.05 2.99 -0.17
N GLY A 120 -5.30 3.33 1.09
CA GLY A 120 -4.52 2.89 2.23
C GLY A 120 -4.94 1.49 2.67
N VAL A 121 -3.97 0.60 2.88
CA VAL A 121 -4.22 -0.79 3.30
C VAL A 121 -3.35 -1.22 4.47
N PRO A 122 -3.82 -2.14 5.34
CA PRO A 122 -3.04 -2.59 6.49
C PRO A 122 -1.79 -3.37 6.15
N ALA A 123 -1.88 -4.26 5.15
CA ALA A 123 -0.79 -5.17 4.83
C ALA A 123 -0.92 -5.76 3.43
N ALA A 124 0.20 -5.76 2.70
CA ALA A 124 0.38 -6.53 1.49
C ALA A 124 0.13 -8.03 1.71
N PHE A 125 -0.29 -8.74 0.66
CA PHE A 125 -0.60 -10.18 0.64
C PHE A 125 -1.72 -10.68 1.57
N THR A 126 -2.36 -9.80 2.34
CA THR A 126 -3.50 -10.22 3.19
C THR A 126 -4.77 -10.47 2.35
N PRO A 127 -5.65 -11.41 2.76
CA PRO A 127 -6.80 -11.82 1.96
C PRO A 127 -7.72 -10.66 1.55
N THR A 128 -8.16 -9.84 2.50
CA THR A 128 -9.09 -8.73 2.23
C THR A 128 -8.48 -7.70 1.28
N CYS A 129 -7.20 -7.35 1.45
CA CYS A 129 -6.52 -6.40 0.57
C CYS A 129 -6.37 -6.94 -0.86
N SER A 130 -5.97 -8.21 -0.98
CA SER A 130 -5.52 -8.80 -2.25
C SER A 130 -6.65 -9.40 -3.08
N LYS A 131 -7.73 -9.87 -2.45
CA LYS A 131 -8.82 -10.59 -3.14
C LYS A 131 -10.09 -9.76 -3.33
N SER A 132 -10.29 -8.69 -2.55
CA SER A 132 -11.56 -7.96 -2.56
C SER A 132 -11.38 -6.45 -2.62
N HIS A 133 -10.56 -5.86 -1.75
CA HIS A 133 -10.47 -4.41 -1.65
C HIS A 133 -9.89 -3.77 -2.91
N ILE A 134 -8.65 -4.11 -3.28
CA ILE A 134 -7.99 -3.54 -4.46
C ILE A 134 -8.64 -4.03 -5.76
N PRO A 135 -8.87 -5.35 -5.97
CA PRO A 135 -9.52 -5.83 -7.19
C PRO A 135 -10.91 -5.24 -7.42
N GLY A 136 -11.66 -4.92 -6.35
CA GLY A 136 -12.97 -4.30 -6.45
C GLY A 136 -12.96 -2.97 -7.21
N TYR A 137 -11.85 -2.22 -7.17
CA TYR A 137 -11.71 -0.96 -7.92
C TYR A 137 -11.48 -1.15 -9.42
N LEU A 138 -10.98 -2.31 -9.85
CA LEU A 138 -10.73 -2.60 -11.26
C LEU A 138 -12.04 -2.72 -12.06
N ALA A 139 -13.16 -3.00 -11.40
CA ALA A 139 -14.49 -2.98 -12.02
C ALA A 139 -15.03 -1.55 -12.30
N PHE A 140 -14.36 -0.52 -11.78
CA PHE A 140 -14.84 0.87 -11.78
C PHE A 140 -13.83 1.86 -12.35
N LEU A 141 -12.89 1.44 -13.20
CA LEU A 141 -11.82 2.30 -13.73
C LEU A 141 -12.33 3.58 -14.41
N GLU A 142 -13.50 3.53 -15.06
CA GLU A 142 -14.12 4.69 -15.71
C GLU A 142 -14.83 5.63 -14.71
N ASP A 143 -15.14 5.14 -13.51
CA ASP A 143 -15.93 5.84 -12.50
C ASP A 143 -15.04 6.44 -11.38
N ILE A 144 -13.77 6.04 -11.30
CA ILE A 144 -12.78 6.55 -10.34
C ILE A 144 -11.76 7.48 -11.03
N PRO A 145 -10.97 8.27 -10.27
CA PRO A 145 -9.83 8.97 -10.82
C PRO A 145 -8.86 8.03 -11.56
N PRO A 146 -8.29 8.46 -12.70
CA PRO A 146 -7.36 7.63 -13.47
C PRO A 146 -6.05 7.36 -12.72
N THR A 147 -5.69 8.23 -11.78
CA THR A 147 -4.50 8.05 -10.93
C THR A 147 -4.90 7.36 -9.63
N VAL A 148 -4.36 6.16 -9.42
CA VAL A 148 -4.61 5.37 -8.20
C VAL A 148 -3.28 5.00 -7.55
N PHE A 149 -3.15 5.32 -6.27
CA PHE A 149 -2.03 4.92 -5.43
C PHE A 149 -2.51 3.93 -4.38
N VAL A 150 -1.91 2.75 -4.33
CA VAL A 150 -2.06 1.79 -3.24
C VAL A 150 -0.90 1.98 -2.28
N VAL A 151 -1.19 2.27 -1.01
CA VAL A 151 -0.17 2.61 0.00
C VAL A 151 -0.27 1.68 1.19
N SER A 152 0.87 1.15 1.64
CA SER A 152 0.96 0.31 2.83
C SER A 152 2.25 0.57 3.61
N VAL A 153 2.24 0.27 4.90
CA VAL A 153 3.45 0.19 5.74
C VAL A 153 4.11 -1.17 5.53
N ASN A 154 4.65 -1.33 4.34
CA ASN A 154 5.49 -2.45 3.90
C ASN A 154 6.70 -1.85 3.17
N ASP A 155 7.80 -2.59 3.11
CA ASP A 155 8.98 -2.18 2.34
C ASP A 155 8.71 -2.20 0.82
N PRO A 156 9.51 -1.49 0.01
CA PRO A 156 9.23 -1.36 -1.42
C PRO A 156 9.37 -2.68 -2.19
N PHE A 157 10.19 -3.62 -1.74
CA PHE A 157 10.34 -4.91 -2.42
C PHE A 157 9.07 -5.74 -2.26
N VAL A 158 8.51 -5.77 -1.06
CA VAL A 158 7.20 -6.39 -0.78
C VAL A 158 6.10 -5.73 -1.59
N MET A 159 6.03 -4.40 -1.62
CA MET A 159 5.00 -3.70 -2.41
C MET A 159 5.13 -3.97 -3.90
N ASN A 160 6.36 -4.01 -4.43
CA ASN A 160 6.61 -4.30 -5.85
C ASN A 160 6.23 -5.73 -6.23
N ALA A 161 6.64 -6.73 -5.42
CA ALA A 161 6.26 -8.11 -5.65
C ALA A 161 4.75 -8.33 -5.50
N TRP A 162 4.11 -7.65 -4.53
CA TRP A 162 2.68 -7.77 -4.30
C TRP A 162 1.85 -7.21 -5.46
N LYS A 163 2.26 -6.07 -6.04
CA LYS A 163 1.63 -5.48 -7.23
C LYS A 163 1.42 -6.53 -8.32
N SER A 164 2.47 -7.30 -8.65
CA SER A 164 2.42 -8.34 -9.69
C SER A 164 1.50 -9.51 -9.38
N THR A 165 1.02 -9.64 -8.15
CA THR A 165 0.04 -10.68 -7.77
C THR A 165 -1.41 -10.22 -7.88
N ILE A 166 -1.66 -8.93 -8.06
CA ILE A 166 -3.00 -8.37 -8.23
C ILE A 166 -3.30 -8.29 -9.72
N GLU A 167 -4.02 -9.28 -10.23
CA GLU A 167 -4.44 -9.35 -11.64
C GLU A 167 -5.17 -8.06 -12.07
N GLY A 168 -4.79 -7.49 -13.21
CA GLY A 168 -5.40 -6.28 -13.77
C GLY A 168 -4.90 -4.96 -13.18
N ALA A 169 -4.16 -4.96 -12.07
CA ALA A 169 -3.72 -3.73 -11.42
C ALA A 169 -2.64 -3.00 -12.23
N GLU A 170 -1.72 -3.73 -12.88
CA GLU A 170 -0.67 -3.12 -13.68
C GLU A 170 -1.23 -2.55 -14.99
N GLU A 171 -2.12 -3.28 -15.64
CA GLU A 171 -2.85 -2.85 -16.85
C GLU A 171 -3.72 -1.62 -16.57
N ALA A 172 -4.31 -1.54 -15.39
CA ALA A 172 -5.06 -0.38 -14.91
C ALA A 172 -4.17 0.80 -14.47
N GLY A 173 -2.84 0.64 -14.45
CA GLY A 173 -1.91 1.69 -14.05
C GLY A 173 -1.88 1.98 -12.55
N PHE A 174 -2.32 1.05 -11.69
CA PHE A 174 -2.28 1.25 -10.24
C PHE A 174 -0.82 1.25 -9.76
N ARG A 175 -0.46 2.28 -8.99
CA ARG A 175 0.89 2.46 -8.45
C ARG A 175 0.95 2.03 -6.99
N PHE A 176 1.89 1.14 -6.66
CA PHE A 176 2.02 0.56 -5.32
C PHE A 176 3.21 1.21 -4.61
N LEU A 177 2.93 2.01 -3.59
CA LEU A 177 3.90 2.80 -2.87
C LEU A 177 4.15 2.25 -1.46
N SER A 178 5.40 2.29 -1.05
CA SER A 178 5.85 1.78 0.25
C SER A 178 6.00 2.93 1.25
N ASP A 179 5.10 3.05 2.21
CA ASP A 179 5.27 3.93 3.37
C ASP A 179 5.97 3.17 4.51
N TYR A 180 7.15 2.60 4.23
CA TYR A 180 7.83 1.66 5.14
C TYR A 180 8.14 2.26 6.52
N SER A 181 8.26 3.58 6.63
CA SER A 181 8.49 4.30 7.90
C SER A 181 7.18 4.68 8.62
N GLY A 182 6.03 4.53 7.95
CA GLY A 182 4.72 4.97 8.46
C GLY A 182 4.55 6.48 8.52
N HIS A 183 5.44 7.26 7.88
CA HIS A 183 5.43 8.72 7.97
C HIS A 183 4.21 9.30 7.27
N LEU A 184 3.89 8.84 6.05
CA LEU A 184 2.70 9.31 5.35
C LEU A 184 1.43 8.90 6.12
N ALA A 185 1.36 7.66 6.59
CA ALA A 185 0.25 7.20 7.43
C ALA A 185 0.08 8.05 8.68
N LYS A 186 1.17 8.49 9.31
CA LYS A 186 1.13 9.37 10.48
C LYS A 186 0.59 10.75 10.14
N GLU A 187 1.09 11.38 9.06
CA GLU A 187 0.63 12.70 8.59
C GLU A 187 -0.86 12.68 8.22
N LEU A 188 -1.35 11.58 7.68
CA LEU A 188 -2.77 11.40 7.35
C LEU A 188 -3.64 11.07 8.58
N GLY A 189 -3.04 10.83 9.75
CA GLY A 189 -3.74 10.35 10.94
C GLY A 189 -4.19 8.90 10.84
N LEU A 190 -3.66 8.11 9.90
CA LEU A 190 -4.05 6.73 9.59
C LEU A 190 -3.10 5.67 10.17
N LEU A 191 -1.97 6.04 10.77
CA LEU A 191 -1.06 5.08 11.39
C LEU A 191 -1.64 4.55 12.72
N PHE A 192 -1.81 3.24 12.90
CA PHE A 192 -2.42 2.68 14.11
C PHE A 192 -1.59 1.52 14.70
N PRO A 193 -1.65 1.31 16.04
CA PRO A 193 -1.05 0.15 16.67
C PRO A 193 -1.77 -1.12 16.22
N SER A 194 -1.02 -2.08 15.71
CA SER A 194 -1.55 -3.31 15.13
C SER A 194 -0.66 -4.53 15.38
N GLU A 195 0.20 -4.43 16.40
CA GLU A 195 1.26 -5.40 16.71
C GLU A 195 0.70 -6.80 16.90
N LYS A 196 -0.50 -6.91 17.49
CA LYS A 196 -1.19 -8.19 17.71
C LYS A 196 -1.58 -8.90 16.40
N LEU A 197 -1.77 -8.17 15.31
CA LEU A 197 -2.21 -8.69 14.02
C LEU A 197 -1.07 -8.75 12.99
N PHE A 198 -0.23 -7.72 12.96
CA PHE A 198 0.75 -7.49 11.89
C PHE A 198 2.19 -7.30 12.39
N GLY A 199 2.43 -7.39 13.71
CA GLY A 199 3.75 -7.33 14.33
C GLY A 199 4.35 -5.93 14.51
N ASN A 200 3.68 -4.87 14.04
CA ASN A 200 4.11 -3.48 14.13
C ASN A 200 2.91 -2.51 13.96
N TRP A 201 3.18 -1.22 13.82
CA TRP A 201 2.16 -0.21 13.47
C TRP A 201 1.92 -0.23 11.96
N ARG A 202 0.66 -0.10 11.55
CA ARG A 202 0.25 -0.17 10.14
C ARG A 202 -0.62 1.01 9.74
N MET A 203 -0.92 1.12 8.45
CA MET A 203 -1.88 2.09 7.92
C MET A 203 -3.29 1.50 8.02
N GLN A 204 -4.25 2.26 8.55
CA GLN A 204 -5.66 1.86 8.56
C GLN A 204 -6.18 1.72 7.13
N ARG A 205 -7.06 0.74 6.91
CA ARG A 205 -7.81 0.63 5.65
C ARG A 205 -8.61 1.90 5.45
N SER A 206 -8.29 2.59 4.36
CA SER A 206 -8.83 3.91 4.09
C SER A 206 -8.77 4.21 2.61
N VAL A 207 -9.60 5.16 2.19
CA VAL A 207 -9.62 5.68 0.82
C VAL A 207 -9.71 7.19 0.93
N ILE A 208 -8.77 7.88 0.29
CA ILE A 208 -8.72 9.33 0.21
C ILE A 208 -8.88 9.73 -1.24
N TYR A 209 -9.87 10.58 -1.52
CA TYR A 209 -10.07 11.18 -2.82
C TYR A 209 -9.49 12.60 -2.81
N VAL A 210 -8.62 12.89 -3.77
CA VAL A 210 -7.92 14.18 -3.90
C VAL A 210 -8.25 14.80 -5.26
N ASN A 211 -8.53 16.10 -5.26
CA ASN A 211 -8.67 16.90 -6.47
C ASN A 211 -7.93 18.23 -6.29
N LYS A 212 -7.10 18.60 -7.28
CA LYS A 212 -6.19 19.76 -7.27
C LYS A 212 -5.33 19.81 -6.00
N ASN A 213 -4.78 18.66 -5.59
CA ASN A 213 -4.02 18.49 -4.34
C ASN A 213 -4.76 18.83 -3.04
N VAL A 214 -6.08 19.00 -3.10
CA VAL A 214 -6.94 19.21 -1.95
C VAL A 214 -7.76 17.96 -1.70
N VAL A 215 -7.80 17.52 -0.46
CA VAL A 215 -8.61 16.37 -0.03
C VAL A 215 -10.08 16.70 -0.20
N GLN A 216 -10.79 15.86 -0.95
CA GLN A 216 -12.23 15.99 -1.23
C GLN A 216 -13.06 14.94 -0.47
N GLY A 217 -12.45 13.80 -0.13
CA GLY A 217 -13.10 12.73 0.63
C GLY A 217 -12.09 11.91 1.41
N VAL A 218 -12.48 11.51 2.61
CA VAL A 218 -11.69 10.63 3.50
C VAL A 218 -12.66 9.61 4.07
N TRP A 219 -12.41 8.34 3.78
CA TRP A 219 -13.21 7.22 4.26
C TRP A 219 -12.28 6.21 4.91
N VAL A 220 -12.58 5.83 6.15
CA VAL A 220 -11.72 4.98 6.97
C VAL A 220 -12.59 3.92 7.61
N GLU A 221 -12.14 2.67 7.55
CA GLU A 221 -12.82 1.58 8.21
C GLU A 221 -12.71 1.70 9.73
N GLU A 222 -13.80 1.43 10.46
CA GLU A 222 -13.92 1.71 11.89
C GLU A 222 -12.90 0.94 12.73
N ASP A 223 -12.69 -0.33 12.43
CA ASP A 223 -11.69 -1.19 13.07
C ASP A 223 -10.27 -1.04 12.45
N GLY A 224 -10.14 -0.19 11.43
CA GLY A 224 -8.91 0.03 10.68
C GLY A 224 -8.47 -1.13 9.77
N THR A 225 -9.14 -2.27 9.75
CA THR A 225 -8.65 -3.47 9.02
C THR A 225 -9.72 -4.20 8.21
N GLY A 226 -10.97 -4.19 8.67
CA GLY A 226 -12.12 -4.79 8.03
C GLY A 226 -12.45 -4.13 6.70
N LEU A 227 -13.47 -4.65 6.03
CA LEU A 227 -14.03 -4.10 4.80
C LEU A 227 -15.56 -4.10 4.93
N THR A 228 -16.04 -3.21 5.79
CA THR A 228 -17.42 -3.16 6.28
C THR A 228 -18.32 -2.29 5.41
N GLY A 229 -17.76 -1.33 4.67
CA GLY A 229 -18.53 -0.60 3.66
C GLY A 229 -17.94 0.74 3.22
N SER A 230 -17.27 1.46 4.12
CA SER A 230 -16.83 2.84 3.87
C SER A 230 -15.79 2.94 2.75
N THR A 231 -14.93 1.93 2.62
CA THR A 231 -13.87 1.85 1.61
C THR A 231 -14.15 0.84 0.51
N ARG A 232 -15.36 0.26 0.43
CA ARG A 232 -15.72 -0.60 -0.70
C ARG A 232 -15.76 0.23 -1.99
N ALA A 233 -15.28 -0.34 -3.09
CA ALA A 233 -15.16 0.36 -4.36
C ALA A 233 -16.49 0.98 -4.82
N ALA A 234 -17.58 0.22 -4.79
CA ALA A 234 -18.92 0.71 -5.13
C ALA A 234 -19.36 1.90 -4.26
N GLU A 235 -19.16 1.83 -2.94
CA GLU A 235 -19.55 2.90 -2.03
C GLU A 235 -18.70 4.16 -2.27
N VAL A 236 -17.40 4.00 -2.51
CA VAL A 236 -16.50 5.09 -2.87
C VAL A 236 -16.91 5.74 -4.19
N VAL A 237 -17.25 4.94 -5.20
CA VAL A 237 -17.76 5.43 -6.51
C VAL A 237 -19.07 6.21 -6.32
N ARG A 238 -20.00 5.71 -5.48
CA ARG A 238 -21.22 6.46 -5.14
C ARG A 238 -20.90 7.80 -4.51
N ARG A 239 -19.95 7.85 -3.59
CA ARG A 239 -19.54 9.09 -2.89
C ARG A 239 -18.87 10.08 -3.84
N ILE A 240 -17.93 9.63 -4.66
CA ILE A 240 -17.28 10.46 -5.68
C ILE A 240 -18.31 10.99 -6.68
N SER A 241 -19.24 10.15 -7.14
CA SER A 241 -20.32 10.58 -8.04
C SER A 241 -21.19 11.68 -7.42
N ARG A 242 -21.55 11.56 -6.13
CA ARG A 242 -22.28 12.62 -5.40
C ARG A 242 -21.47 13.91 -5.31
N LEU A 243 -20.18 13.83 -4.96
CA LEU A 243 -19.29 15.00 -4.88
C LEU A 243 -19.16 15.69 -6.24
N LYS A 244 -19.17 14.93 -7.33
CA LYS A 244 -19.10 15.45 -8.71
C LYS A 244 -20.47 15.81 -9.31
N GLY A 245 -21.58 15.63 -8.59
CA GLY A 245 -22.93 15.85 -9.12
C GLY A 245 -23.32 14.93 -10.28
N ARG A 246 -22.71 13.75 -10.40
CA ARG A 246 -22.96 12.78 -11.48
C ARG A 246 -24.07 11.78 -11.10
N PRO A 247 -24.90 11.33 -12.06
CA PRO A 247 -25.86 10.25 -11.82
C PRO A 247 -25.16 8.95 -11.40
N ILE A 248 -25.74 8.25 -10.43
CA ILE A 248 -25.28 6.92 -10.00
C ILE A 248 -26.07 5.89 -10.83
N LYS A 249 -25.44 5.24 -11.81
CA LYS A 249 -26.05 4.17 -12.62
C LYS A 249 -25.18 2.91 -12.57
N GLY A 250 -25.80 1.74 -12.47
CA GLY A 250 -25.10 0.47 -12.68
C GLY A 250 -24.12 0.06 -11.57
N VAL A 251 -24.02 0.81 -10.48
CA VAL A 251 -22.94 0.62 -9.49
C VAL A 251 -23.10 -0.68 -8.71
N LEU A 252 -24.32 -1.03 -8.34
CA LEU A 252 -24.60 -2.29 -7.64
C LEU A 252 -24.45 -3.48 -8.58
N GLU A 253 -24.94 -3.37 -9.82
CA GLU A 253 -24.81 -4.44 -10.81
C GLU A 253 -23.33 -4.73 -11.14
N LYS A 254 -22.50 -3.69 -11.28
CA LYS A 254 -21.05 -3.83 -11.45
C LYS A 254 -20.39 -4.47 -10.23
N GLU A 255 -20.82 -4.10 -9.02
CA GLU A 255 -20.28 -4.69 -7.78
C GLU A 255 -20.64 -6.17 -7.63
N ASP A 256 -21.88 -6.54 -7.94
CA ASP A 256 -22.35 -7.93 -7.88
C ASP A 256 -21.62 -8.80 -8.91
N ALA A 257 -21.42 -8.29 -10.12
CA ALA A 257 -20.64 -8.96 -11.16
C ALA A 257 -19.15 -9.15 -10.78
N ALA A 258 -18.57 -8.17 -10.08
CA ALA A 258 -17.18 -8.25 -9.60
C ALA A 258 -17.01 -9.25 -8.44
N ASN A 259 -18.01 -9.37 -7.56
CA ASN A 259 -17.97 -10.30 -6.43
C ASN A 259 -18.37 -11.73 -6.80
N HIS A 260 -19.14 -11.90 -7.88
CA HIS A 260 -19.56 -13.19 -8.42
C HIS A 260 -19.19 -13.28 -9.89
N PRO A 261 -17.88 -13.38 -10.23
CA PRO A 261 -17.49 -13.63 -11.61
C PRO A 261 -18.16 -14.94 -12.03
N ALA A 262 -18.99 -14.89 -13.07
CA ALA A 262 -19.65 -16.07 -13.58
C ALA A 262 -18.58 -17.16 -13.78
N HIS A 263 -18.74 -18.31 -13.13
CA HIS A 263 -17.86 -19.45 -13.33
C HIS A 263 -17.82 -19.75 -14.83
N GLY A 264 -16.74 -19.33 -15.49
CA GLY A 264 -16.52 -19.62 -16.90
C GLY A 264 -16.63 -21.11 -17.09
N GLY A 265 -17.62 -21.53 -17.87
CA GLY A 265 -17.86 -22.93 -18.16
C GLY A 265 -16.60 -23.57 -18.72
N GLN A 266 -15.98 -24.45 -17.94
CA GLN A 266 -15.12 -25.47 -18.51
C GLN A 266 -16.05 -26.40 -19.30
N ALA A 267 -16.12 -26.17 -20.61
CA ALA A 267 -16.60 -27.20 -21.52
C ALA A 267 -15.64 -28.38 -21.40
N GLN A 268 -16.01 -29.37 -20.59
CA GLN A 268 -15.44 -30.70 -20.65
C GLN A 268 -15.70 -31.23 -22.07
N GLN A 269 -14.68 -31.16 -22.92
CA GLN A 269 -14.60 -32.05 -24.08
C GLN A 269 -14.47 -33.47 -23.55
N GLN A 270 -15.60 -34.14 -23.43
CA GLN A 270 -15.65 -35.58 -23.25
C GLN A 270 -15.11 -36.23 -24.52
N HIS A 271 -13.83 -36.61 -24.50
CA HIS A 271 -13.29 -37.63 -25.38
C HIS A 271 -14.02 -38.94 -25.08
N HIS A 272 -15.03 -39.27 -25.89
CA HIS A 272 -15.47 -40.65 -26.02
C HIS A 272 -14.47 -41.36 -26.94
N SER A 273 -13.82 -42.39 -26.41
CA SER A 273 -13.16 -43.45 -27.17
C SER A 273 -14.19 -44.48 -27.62
#